data_AF-A0A8H8IYZ7-F1
#
_entry.id   AF-A0A8H8IYZ7-F1
#
_cell.length_a   1.000
_cell.length_b   1.000
_cell.length_c   1.000
_cell.angle_alpha   90.00
_cell.angle_beta   90.00
_cell.angle_gamma   90.00
#
_symmetry.space_group_name_H-M   'P 1'
#
loop_
_entity.id
_entity.type
_entity.pdbx_description
1 polymer ?
#
loop_
_entity_poly.entity_id
_entity_poly.type
_entity_poly.pdbx_seq_one_letter_code
_entity_poly.pdbx_strand_id
1 'polypeptide(L)'
;MANWAVGDLASLIGTVVQGLLHTLIILGVINGLIDVALIWQCYHYAKWEQFKPLLTFLRIRKPIASTSESSTVAPGSLDPTLVATEPETPKKSRWSTILHIVYVLAVIGLSIMVWGVVVARVRKTATLRPGEDGTDPDFSPVGAAFGWVSMVIYTTSRYPQIYKNWKSKSCHNLSIWIFILLIIYNATNISSILIKSRAHNYVIVNLPWIVNSSFNIILDLIIMAQFMWYRKIRHAAPVAGPISEGQEERKEPV
;
A
#
# COMPACT_ATOMS: atom_id res chain seq x y z
N MET A 1 1.22 6.07 3.76
CA MET A 1 1.90 4.93 4.40
C MET A 1 2.18 5.20 5.87
N ALA A 2 2.99 6.19 6.25
CA ALA A 2 3.28 6.46 7.67
C ALA A 2 2.02 6.67 8.55
N ASN A 3 1.01 7.37 8.03
CA ASN A 3 -0.26 7.56 8.75
C ASN A 3 -1.02 6.25 8.98
N TRP A 4 -0.92 5.29 8.05
CA TRP A 4 -1.55 3.98 8.20
C TRP A 4 -0.83 3.17 9.28
N ALA A 5 0.51 3.21 9.30
CA ALA A 5 1.31 2.49 10.29
C ALA A 5 1.06 2.96 11.73
N VAL A 6 0.89 4.29 11.91
CA VAL A 6 0.53 4.87 13.21
C VAL A 6 -0.88 4.45 13.61
N GLY A 7 -1.82 4.42 12.66
CA GLY A 7 -3.17 3.92 12.89
C GLY A 7 -3.18 2.45 13.31
N ASP A 8 -2.42 1.60 12.62
CA ASP A 8 -2.29 0.16 12.90
C ASP A 8 -1.67 -0.09 14.28
N LEU A 9 -0.63 0.66 14.63
CA LEU A 9 -0.02 0.58 15.96
C LEU A 9 -1.01 1.01 17.05
N ALA A 10 -1.71 2.13 16.86
CA ALA A 10 -2.72 2.58 17.81
C ALA A 10 -3.87 1.58 17.96
N SER A 11 -4.35 1.01 16.86
CA SER A 11 -5.39 -0.01 16.83
C SER A 11 -4.94 -1.29 17.56
N LEU A 12 -3.71 -1.75 17.32
CA LEU A 12 -3.13 -2.90 18.00
C LEU A 12 -3.02 -2.66 19.51
N ILE A 13 -2.46 -1.53 19.93
CA ILE A 13 -2.36 -1.16 21.36
C ILE A 13 -3.76 -1.14 21.98
N GLY A 14 -4.73 -0.51 21.32
CA GLY A 14 -6.12 -0.47 21.78
C GLY A 14 -6.71 -1.86 21.98
N THR A 15 -6.57 -2.76 21.00
CA THR A 15 -7.13 -4.12 21.09
C THR A 15 -6.49 -4.95 22.21
N VAL A 16 -5.19 -4.81 22.43
CA VAL A 16 -4.44 -5.51 23.49
C VAL A 16 -4.84 -4.97 24.85
N VAL A 17 -4.86 -3.66 25.03
CA VAL A 17 -5.21 -3.00 26.31
C VAL A 17 -6.66 -3.25 26.69
N GLN A 18 -7.55 -3.32 25.70
CA GLN A 18 -8.97 -3.61 25.91
C GLN A 18 -9.25 -5.10 26.14
N GLY A 19 -8.29 -5.99 25.87
CA GLY A 19 -8.50 -7.44 25.99
C GLY A 19 -9.48 -8.01 24.96
N LEU A 20 -9.52 -7.42 23.76
CA LEU A 20 -10.50 -7.78 22.74
C LEU A 20 -10.31 -9.17 22.14
N LEU A 21 -11.31 -9.59 21.35
CA LEU A 21 -11.31 -10.85 20.62
C LEU A 21 -9.98 -11.06 19.87
N HIS A 22 -9.41 -12.26 20.03
CA HIS A 22 -8.10 -12.63 19.47
C HIS A 22 -7.98 -12.34 17.97
N THR A 23 -9.06 -12.51 17.20
CA THR A 23 -9.10 -12.21 15.77
C THR A 23 -8.73 -10.75 15.47
N LEU A 24 -9.14 -9.79 16.31
CA LEU A 24 -8.84 -8.37 16.15
C LEU A 24 -7.37 -8.06 16.46
N ILE A 25 -6.82 -8.69 17.51
CA ILE A 25 -5.41 -8.55 17.88
C ILE A 25 -4.53 -9.10 16.76
N ILE A 26 -4.85 -10.28 16.22
CA ILE A 26 -4.13 -10.89 15.09
C ILE A 26 -4.13 -9.95 13.88
N LEU A 27 -5.29 -9.36 13.59
CA LEU A 27 -5.44 -8.44 12.47
C LEU A 27 -4.57 -7.20 12.64
N GLY A 28 -4.54 -6.61 13.84
CA GLY A 28 -3.68 -5.48 14.17
C GLY A 28 -2.20 -5.80 13.98
N VAL A 29 -1.76 -7.01 14.36
CA VAL A 29 -0.38 -7.47 14.13
C VAL A 29 -0.08 -7.60 12.64
N ILE A 30 -0.94 -8.29 11.88
CA ILE A 30 -0.75 -8.52 10.44
C ILE A 30 -0.66 -7.17 9.71
N ASN A 31 -1.57 -6.25 9.99
CA ASN A 31 -1.58 -4.93 9.35
C ASN A 31 -0.30 -4.14 9.69
N GLY A 32 0.11 -4.12 10.96
CA GLY A 32 1.36 -3.47 11.37
C GLY A 32 2.60 -4.04 10.68
N LEU A 33 2.66 -5.36 10.47
CA LEU A 33 3.75 -6.01 9.73
C LEU A 33 3.76 -5.63 8.25
N ILE A 34 2.58 -5.57 7.62
CA ILE A 34 2.42 -5.12 6.23
C ILE A 34 2.93 -3.69 6.10
N ASP A 35 2.56 -2.80 7.02
CA ASP A 35 2.97 -1.41 6.98
C ASP A 35 4.48 -1.22 7.20
N VAL A 36 5.09 -2.00 8.11
CA VAL A 36 6.55 -2.04 8.29
C VAL A 36 7.26 -2.51 7.01
N ALA A 37 6.73 -3.55 6.34
CA ALA A 37 7.27 -4.03 5.07
C ALA A 37 7.13 -2.98 3.96
N LEU A 38 5.99 -2.29 3.87
CA LEU A 38 5.75 -1.25 2.87
C LEU A 38 6.61 -0.01 3.11
N ILE A 39 6.79 0.42 4.35
CA ILE A 39 7.70 1.53 4.70
C ILE A 39 9.13 1.18 4.31
N TRP A 40 9.58 -0.04 4.60
CA TRP A 40 10.89 -0.53 4.20
C TRP A 40 11.08 -0.52 2.68
N GLN A 41 10.08 -1.03 1.93
CA GLN A 41 10.10 -0.99 0.46
C GLN A 41 10.16 0.45 -0.04
N CYS A 42 9.31 1.35 0.47
CA CYS A 42 9.33 2.76 0.10
C CYS A 42 10.69 3.40 0.35
N TYR A 43 11.30 3.19 1.52
CA TYR A 43 12.62 3.72 1.84
C TYR A 43 13.69 3.22 0.85
N HIS A 44 13.70 1.91 0.58
CA HIS A 44 14.69 1.31 -0.31
C HIS A 44 14.52 1.75 -1.77
N TYR A 45 13.29 1.75 -2.30
CA TYR A 45 13.01 2.17 -3.67
C TYR A 45 13.18 3.68 -3.87
N ALA A 46 12.80 4.52 -2.90
CA ALA A 46 13.01 5.97 -2.98
C ALA A 46 14.50 6.33 -2.99
N LYS A 47 15.32 5.64 -2.19
CA LYS A 47 16.78 5.78 -2.20
C LYS A 47 17.38 5.37 -3.55
N TRP A 48 16.80 4.37 -4.23
CA TRP A 48 17.25 3.92 -5.55
C TRP A 48 16.94 4.94 -6.66
N GLU A 49 15.78 5.60 -6.64
CA GLU A 49 15.41 6.64 -7.61
C GLU A 49 16.32 7.87 -7.54
N GLN A 50 16.76 8.28 -6.35
CA GLN A 50 17.68 9.43 -6.18
C GLN A 50 19.08 9.18 -6.77
N PHE A 51 19.51 7.93 -6.87
CA PHE A 51 20.82 7.57 -7.45
C PHE A 51 20.79 7.39 -8.97
N LYS A 52 19.62 7.26 -9.61
CA LYS A 52 19.49 7.14 -11.07
C LYS A 52 20.11 8.30 -11.86
N PRO A 53 19.81 9.59 -11.58
CA PRO A 53 20.37 10.69 -12.37
C PRO A 53 21.90 10.83 -12.21
N LEU A 54 22.42 10.54 -11.02
CA LEU A 54 23.86 10.55 -10.75
C LEU A 54 24.60 9.43 -11.50
N LEU A 55 24.00 8.24 -11.59
CA LEU A 55 24.54 7.13 -12.38
C LEU A 55 24.45 7.40 -13.89
N THR A 56 23.38 8.04 -14.37
CA THR A 56 23.28 8.48 -15.77
C THR A 56 24.36 9.52 -16.09
N PHE A 57 24.61 10.48 -15.20
CA PHE A 57 25.63 11.51 -15.37
C PHE A 57 27.07 10.94 -15.33
N LEU A 58 27.35 10.02 -14.41
CA LEU A 58 28.66 9.35 -14.31
C LEU A 58 28.91 8.37 -15.48
N ARG A 59 27.85 7.83 -16.09
CA ARG A 59 27.93 6.96 -17.28
C ARG A 59 28.30 7.72 -18.55
N ILE A 60 27.89 8.98 -18.67
CA ILE A 60 28.27 9.88 -19.78
C ILE A 60 29.73 10.36 -19.64
N ARG A 61 30.29 10.32 -18.43
CA ARG A 61 31.59 10.90 -18.07
C ARG A 61 32.69 9.87 -17.79
N LYS A 62 32.72 8.72 -18.49
CA LYS A 62 33.96 7.91 -18.51
C LYS A 62 35.03 8.70 -19.29
N PRO A 63 36.16 9.08 -18.66
CA PRO A 63 37.18 9.86 -19.33
C PRO A 63 38.05 8.97 -20.21
N ILE A 64 38.33 9.50 -21.40
CA ILE A 64 39.48 9.18 -22.23
C ILE A 64 40.76 9.26 -21.37
N ALA A 65 41.46 8.13 -21.20
CA ALA A 65 42.86 8.03 -20.77
C ALA A 65 43.30 6.56 -20.96
N SER A 66 43.91 6.10 -22.06
CA SER A 66 45.17 6.45 -22.77
C SER A 66 46.24 5.37 -22.50
N THR A 67 46.73 4.69 -23.55
CA THR A 67 48.14 4.31 -23.85
C THR A 67 48.13 3.56 -25.20
N SER A 68 48.34 4.25 -26.33
CA SER A 68 49.59 4.32 -27.13
C SER A 68 49.92 3.04 -27.93
N GLU A 69 49.65 3.02 -29.25
CA GLU A 69 50.69 2.95 -30.31
C GLU A 69 50.10 2.80 -31.74
N SER A 70 50.65 3.62 -32.64
CA SER A 70 50.85 3.46 -34.10
C SER A 70 49.69 3.56 -35.13
N SER A 71 49.75 4.65 -35.90
CA SER A 71 49.60 4.83 -37.38
C SER A 71 48.47 4.07 -38.12
N THR A 72 47.56 4.66 -38.91
CA THR A 72 47.74 5.52 -40.10
C THR A 72 46.38 6.12 -40.54
N VAL A 73 46.45 7.22 -41.32
CA VAL A 73 45.40 8.10 -41.85
C VAL A 73 44.33 7.43 -42.75
N ALA A 74 43.05 7.82 -42.59
CA ALA A 74 42.06 8.01 -43.67
C ALA A 74 40.80 8.78 -43.17
N PRO A 75 40.28 9.80 -43.89
CA PRO A 75 39.03 10.48 -43.55
C PRO A 75 37.88 10.01 -44.44
N GLY A 76 36.79 9.51 -43.83
CA GLY A 76 35.51 9.36 -44.52
C GLY A 76 34.73 8.10 -44.14
N SER A 77 33.66 8.28 -43.39
CA SER A 77 32.31 7.75 -43.66
C SER A 77 31.41 7.92 -42.44
N LEU A 78 30.17 8.31 -42.72
CA LEU A 78 29.07 8.38 -41.77
C LEU A 78 28.74 6.98 -41.25
N ASP A 79 28.65 6.84 -39.92
CA ASP A 79 27.56 6.15 -39.22
C ASP A 79 27.90 6.01 -37.72
N PRO A 80 27.18 6.69 -36.80
CA PRO A 80 27.18 6.24 -35.42
C PRO A 80 26.18 5.07 -35.35
N THR A 81 26.61 3.87 -35.74
CA THR A 81 25.87 2.65 -35.40
C THR A 81 25.83 2.57 -33.87
N LEU A 82 24.67 2.95 -33.31
CA LEU A 82 24.32 2.77 -31.91
C LEU A 82 24.32 1.27 -31.61
N VAL A 83 25.49 0.75 -31.24
CA VAL A 83 25.59 -0.56 -30.60
C VAL A 83 24.88 -0.43 -29.27
N ALA A 84 23.64 -0.91 -29.22
CA ALA A 84 22.90 -1.12 -27.99
C ALA A 84 23.62 -2.20 -27.17
N THR A 85 24.65 -1.81 -26.40
CA THR A 85 25.18 -2.67 -25.35
C THR A 85 24.09 -2.81 -24.30
N GLU A 86 23.60 -4.03 -24.13
CA GLU A 86 22.61 -4.38 -23.13
C GLU A 86 22.98 -3.79 -21.75
N PRO A 87 21.99 -3.34 -20.96
CA PRO A 87 22.26 -2.70 -19.68
C PRO A 87 22.85 -3.71 -18.70
N GLU A 88 24.18 -3.73 -18.57
CA GLU A 88 24.89 -4.34 -17.42
C GLU A 88 24.33 -3.75 -16.12
N THR A 89 23.52 -4.54 -15.42
CA THR A 89 22.89 -4.15 -14.16
C THR A 89 23.97 -3.91 -13.10
N PRO A 90 23.86 -2.84 -12.27
CA PRO A 90 24.86 -2.56 -11.25
C PRO A 90 24.96 -3.72 -10.25
N LYS A 91 26.18 -4.26 -10.06
CA LYS A 91 26.49 -5.30 -9.06
C LYS A 91 26.13 -4.78 -7.66
N LYS A 92 24.92 -5.08 -7.19
CA LYS A 92 24.45 -4.75 -5.84
C LYS A 92 25.42 -5.36 -4.83
N SER A 93 25.92 -4.53 -3.90
CA SER A 93 26.82 -4.99 -2.83
C SER A 93 26.18 -6.18 -2.10
N ARG A 94 26.90 -7.31 -2.06
CA ARG A 94 26.44 -8.56 -1.43
C ARG A 94 25.96 -8.32 0.00
N TRP A 95 26.60 -7.40 0.73
CA TRP A 95 26.24 -7.02 2.09
C TRP A 95 24.88 -6.34 2.19
N SER A 96 24.52 -5.48 1.24
CA SER A 96 23.18 -4.89 1.20
C SER A 96 22.14 -5.97 0.97
N THR A 97 22.35 -6.87 0.00
CA THR A 97 21.43 -7.99 -0.27
C THR A 97 21.26 -8.89 0.95
N ILE A 98 22.35 -9.19 1.66
CA ILE A 98 22.33 -10.00 2.89
C ILE A 98 21.50 -9.31 3.98
N LEU A 99 21.71 -8.01 4.23
CA LEU A 99 20.94 -7.27 5.24
C LEU A 99 19.44 -7.21 4.91
N HIS A 100 19.07 -7.08 3.63
CA HIS A 100 17.67 -7.15 3.19
C HIS A 100 17.06 -8.52 3.43
N ILE A 101 17.81 -9.59 3.14
CA ILE A 101 17.37 -10.96 3.39
C ILE A 101 17.20 -11.19 4.90
N VAL A 102 18.15 -10.78 5.72
CA VAL A 102 18.07 -10.89 7.19
C VAL A 102 16.87 -10.13 7.73
N TYR A 103 16.63 -8.90 7.26
CA TYR A 103 15.47 -8.12 7.66
C TYR A 103 14.15 -8.80 7.29
N VAL A 104 14.02 -9.27 6.04
CA VAL A 104 12.81 -9.98 5.58
C VAL A 104 12.60 -11.25 6.38
N LEU A 105 13.65 -12.02 6.65
CA LEU A 105 13.58 -13.23 7.48
C LEU A 105 13.22 -12.91 8.93
N ALA A 106 13.71 -11.79 9.49
CA ALA A 106 13.34 -11.36 10.84
C ALA A 106 11.86 -10.96 10.91
N VAL A 107 11.34 -10.24 9.92
CA VAL A 107 9.92 -9.89 9.82
C VAL A 107 9.07 -11.15 9.70
N ILE A 108 9.44 -12.08 8.81
CA ILE A 108 8.74 -13.36 8.64
C ILE A 108 8.79 -14.18 9.93
N GLY A 109 9.97 -14.27 10.57
CA GLY A 109 10.17 -15.00 11.81
C GLY A 109 9.33 -14.44 12.96
N LEU A 110 9.29 -13.10 13.10
CA LEU A 110 8.43 -12.42 14.07
C LEU A 110 6.95 -12.69 13.78
N SER A 111 6.55 -12.67 12.50
CA SER A 111 5.18 -12.97 12.06
C SER A 111 4.77 -14.40 12.45
N ILE A 112 5.65 -15.38 12.20
CA ILE A 112 5.43 -16.80 12.54
C ILE A 112 5.40 -17.00 14.06
N MET A 113 6.29 -16.31 14.81
CA MET A 113 6.32 -16.38 16.26
C MET A 113 5.02 -15.86 16.86
N VAL A 114 4.53 -14.71 16.39
CA VAL A 114 3.24 -14.18 16.83
C VAL A 114 2.09 -15.12 16.46
N TRP A 115 2.09 -15.69 15.25
CA TRP A 115 1.12 -16.72 14.85
C TRP A 115 1.15 -17.96 15.77
N GLY A 116 2.34 -18.43 16.15
CA GLY A 116 2.51 -19.57 17.06
C GLY A 116 1.95 -19.30 18.46
N VAL A 117 2.24 -18.12 19.02
CA VAL A 117 1.68 -17.67 20.32
C VAL A 117 0.16 -17.59 20.26
N VAL A 118 -0.37 -17.06 19.15
CA VAL A 118 -1.80 -16.97 18.88
C VAL A 118 -2.45 -18.35 18.85
N VAL A 119 -1.93 -19.29 18.06
CA VAL A 119 -2.48 -20.65 17.96
C VAL A 119 -2.45 -21.35 19.31
N ALA A 120 -1.37 -21.20 20.08
CA ALA A 120 -1.26 -21.79 21.41
C ALA A 120 -2.30 -21.23 22.39
N ARG A 121 -2.63 -19.93 22.30
CA ARG A 121 -3.66 -19.31 23.15
C ARG A 121 -5.07 -19.67 22.70
N VAL A 122 -5.36 -19.63 21.39
CA VAL A 122 -6.66 -20.05 20.83
C VAL A 122 -6.96 -21.51 21.17
N ARG A 123 -5.97 -22.40 21.12
CA ARG A 123 -6.15 -23.80 21.54
C ARG A 123 -6.53 -23.93 23.02
N LYS A 124 -5.99 -23.07 23.88
CA LYS A 124 -6.34 -23.05 25.32
C LYS A 124 -7.74 -22.51 25.59
N THR A 125 -8.21 -21.52 24.81
CA THR A 125 -9.57 -20.99 24.94
C THR A 125 -10.62 -21.83 24.22
N ALA A 126 -10.24 -22.61 23.20
CA ALA A 126 -11.17 -23.49 22.47
C ALA A 126 -11.74 -24.64 23.30
N THR A 127 -11.15 -24.96 24.46
CA THR A 127 -11.65 -25.97 25.38
C THR A 127 -12.71 -25.46 26.36
N LEU A 128 -12.99 -24.15 26.37
CA LEU A 128 -13.99 -23.53 27.25
C LEU A 128 -15.34 -23.41 26.52
N ARG A 129 -16.45 -23.59 27.24
CA ARG A 129 -17.80 -23.38 26.67
C ARG A 129 -18.02 -21.89 26.37
N PRO A 130 -18.84 -21.54 25.36
CA PRO A 130 -19.17 -20.14 25.07
C PRO A 130 -19.78 -19.46 26.31
N GLY A 131 -19.06 -18.49 26.90
CA GLY A 131 -19.52 -17.72 28.06
C GLY A 131 -19.05 -18.22 29.44
N GLU A 132 -18.39 -19.39 29.53
CA GLU A 132 -17.76 -19.88 30.78
C GLU A 132 -16.32 -19.37 30.97
N ASP A 133 -15.76 -18.71 29.95
CA ASP A 133 -14.38 -18.24 29.96
C ASP A 133 -14.19 -16.94 30.75
N GLY A 134 -15.27 -16.26 31.16
CA GLY A 134 -15.21 -14.99 31.90
C GLY A 134 -14.52 -13.87 31.13
N THR A 135 -14.37 -14.03 29.80
CA THR A 135 -13.50 -13.22 28.94
C THR A 135 -14.23 -12.10 28.20
N ASP A 136 -15.44 -11.73 28.63
CA ASP A 136 -16.03 -10.50 28.12
C ASP A 136 -15.11 -9.34 28.53
N PRO A 137 -14.55 -8.60 27.56
CA PRO A 137 -13.55 -7.60 27.86
C PRO A 137 -14.17 -6.51 28.72
N ASP A 138 -13.57 -6.25 29.87
CA ASP A 138 -13.92 -5.10 30.70
C ASP A 138 -13.65 -3.80 29.94
N PHE A 139 -14.45 -2.77 30.24
CA PHE A 139 -14.26 -1.48 29.60
C PHE A 139 -12.99 -0.78 30.12
N SER A 140 -11.96 -0.71 29.28
CA SER A 140 -10.77 0.11 29.50
C SER A 140 -10.86 1.46 28.78
N PRO A 141 -10.90 2.60 29.49
CA PRO A 141 -10.91 3.93 28.85
C PRO A 141 -9.71 4.18 27.96
N VAL A 142 -8.54 3.62 28.34
CA VAL A 142 -7.29 3.75 27.57
C VAL A 142 -7.38 2.94 26.28
N GLY A 143 -7.87 1.69 26.34
CA GLY A 143 -8.07 0.84 25.17
C GLY A 143 -9.04 1.48 24.17
N ALA A 144 -10.17 1.98 24.67
CA ALA A 144 -11.16 2.69 23.88
C ALA A 144 -10.59 3.97 23.24
N ALA A 145 -9.79 4.76 23.96
CA ALA A 145 -9.16 5.97 23.43
C ALA A 145 -8.23 5.66 22.25
N PHE A 146 -7.38 4.63 22.37
CA PHE A 146 -6.53 4.17 21.27
C PHE A 146 -7.34 3.68 20.07
N GLY A 147 -8.45 2.97 20.31
CA GLY A 147 -9.41 2.58 19.28
C GLY A 147 -9.97 3.79 18.52
N TRP A 148 -10.46 4.81 19.23
CA TRP A 148 -11.00 6.03 18.61
C TRP A 148 -9.94 6.86 17.88
N VAL A 149 -8.73 6.97 18.44
CA VAL A 149 -7.61 7.64 17.78
C VAL A 149 -7.26 6.95 16.47
N SER A 150 -7.18 5.62 16.47
CA SER A 150 -6.91 4.85 15.25
C SER A 150 -7.99 5.09 14.18
N MET A 151 -9.27 5.14 14.59
CA MET A 151 -10.39 5.42 13.70
C MET A 151 -10.25 6.78 13.00
N VAL A 152 -9.93 7.83 13.75
CA VAL A 152 -9.71 9.18 13.19
C VAL A 152 -8.56 9.15 12.19
N ILE A 153 -7.42 8.55 12.56
CA ILE A 153 -6.24 8.47 11.70
C ILE A 153 -6.56 7.75 10.37
N TYR A 154 -7.23 6.60 10.43
CA TYR A 154 -7.60 5.85 9.23
C TYR A 154 -8.58 6.63 8.34
N THR A 155 -9.60 7.24 8.95
CA THR A 155 -10.63 7.96 8.22
C THR A 155 -10.04 9.19 7.54
N THR A 156 -9.24 9.98 8.26
CA THR A 156 -8.55 11.16 7.72
C THR A 156 -7.65 10.80 6.53
N SER A 157 -7.03 9.62 6.54
CA SER A 157 -6.12 9.17 5.48
C SER A 157 -6.77 9.03 4.09
N ARG A 158 -8.09 8.85 4.03
CA ARG A 158 -8.84 8.59 2.80
C ARG A 158 -9.35 9.86 2.12
N TYR A 159 -9.51 10.96 2.85
CA TYR A 159 -9.96 12.23 2.29
C TYR A 159 -9.04 12.79 1.19
N PRO A 160 -7.69 12.77 1.34
CA PRO A 160 -6.79 13.23 0.28
C PRO A 160 -7.01 12.48 -1.05
N GLN A 161 -7.28 11.18 -0.98
CA GLN A 161 -7.54 10.36 -2.16
C GLN A 161 -8.87 10.72 -2.82
N ILE A 162 -9.94 10.86 -2.02
CA ILE A 162 -11.28 11.27 -2.51
C ILE A 162 -11.22 12.64 -3.18
N TYR A 163 -10.52 13.59 -2.55
CA TYR A 163 -10.34 14.94 -3.08
C TYR A 163 -9.52 14.93 -4.38
N LYS A 164 -8.42 14.17 -4.42
CA LYS A 164 -7.60 14.04 -5.63
C LYS A 164 -8.38 13.42 -6.79
N ASN A 165 -9.16 12.38 -6.54
CA ASN A 165 -10.05 11.78 -7.55
C ASN A 165 -11.07 12.80 -8.06
N TRP A 166 -11.66 13.57 -7.15
CA TRP A 166 -12.63 14.61 -7.51
C TRP A 166 -12.01 15.73 -8.35
N LYS A 167 -10.79 16.17 -8.04
CA LYS A 167 -10.07 17.22 -8.78
C LYS A 167 -9.59 16.74 -10.15
N SER A 168 -9.05 15.52 -10.23
CA SER A 168 -8.47 14.97 -11.47
C SER A 168 -9.50 14.38 -12.43
N LYS A 169 -10.74 14.15 -11.97
CA LYS A 169 -11.83 13.51 -12.75
C LYS A 169 -11.38 12.18 -13.39
N SER A 170 -10.45 11.47 -12.75
CA SER A 170 -9.81 10.27 -13.28
C SER A 170 -9.30 9.38 -12.15
N CYS A 171 -9.39 8.06 -12.36
CA CYS A 171 -8.88 7.05 -11.43
C CYS A 171 -7.86 6.12 -12.12
N HIS A 172 -7.02 6.66 -13.02
CA HIS A 172 -6.17 5.87 -13.94
C HIS A 172 -5.21 4.86 -13.27
N ASN A 173 -4.80 5.13 -12.02
CA ASN A 173 -3.79 4.32 -11.33
C ASN A 173 -4.36 3.51 -10.15
N LEU A 174 -5.67 3.27 -10.15
CA LEU A 174 -6.37 2.64 -9.04
C LEU A 174 -7.09 1.36 -9.50
N SER A 175 -6.78 0.22 -8.87
CA SER A 175 -7.47 -1.04 -9.12
C SER A 175 -8.79 -1.08 -8.35
N ILE A 176 -9.92 -1.34 -9.01
CA ILE A 176 -11.23 -1.48 -8.35
C ILE A 176 -11.27 -2.63 -7.35
N TRP A 177 -10.51 -3.70 -7.62
CA TRP A 177 -10.49 -4.93 -6.82
C TRP A 177 -10.00 -4.70 -5.40
N ILE A 178 -9.06 -3.76 -5.19
CA ILE A 178 -8.55 -3.47 -3.85
C ILE A 178 -9.66 -2.92 -2.95
N PHE A 179 -10.57 -2.10 -3.49
CA PHE A 179 -11.70 -1.53 -2.74
C PHE A 179 -12.74 -2.59 -2.41
N ILE A 180 -13.03 -3.50 -3.34
CA ILE A 180 -13.94 -4.63 -3.09
C ILE A 180 -13.38 -5.50 -1.95
N LEU A 181 -12.09 -5.84 -2.00
CA LEU A 181 -11.43 -6.61 -0.95
C LEU A 181 -11.42 -5.87 0.39
N LEU A 182 -11.19 -4.54 0.40
CA LEU A 182 -11.25 -3.73 1.62
C LEU A 182 -12.65 -3.67 2.22
N ILE A 183 -13.69 -3.60 1.40
CA ILE A 183 -15.09 -3.66 1.87
C ILE A 183 -15.37 -5.02 2.50
N ILE A 184 -15.00 -6.12 1.83
CA ILE A 184 -15.19 -7.48 2.35
C ILE A 184 -14.42 -7.66 3.67
N TYR A 185 -13.17 -7.19 3.72
CA TYR A 185 -12.34 -7.23 4.92
C TYR A 185 -13.02 -6.53 6.11
N ASN A 186 -13.49 -5.29 5.92
CA ASN A 186 -14.13 -4.52 6.99
C ASN A 186 -15.49 -5.12 7.38
N ALA A 187 -16.27 -5.64 6.43
CA ALA A 187 -17.54 -6.31 6.71
C ALA A 187 -17.33 -7.61 7.50
N THR A 188 -16.29 -8.37 7.16
CA THR A 188 -15.91 -9.59 7.88
C THR A 188 -15.42 -9.26 9.28
N ASN A 189 -14.70 -8.16 9.46
CA ASN A 189 -14.27 -7.68 10.77
C ASN A 189 -15.47 -7.43 11.70
N ILE A 190 -16.44 -6.62 11.26
CA ILE A 190 -17.68 -6.35 12.02
C ILE A 190 -18.43 -7.66 12.29
N SER A 191 -18.54 -8.53 11.28
CA SER A 191 -19.23 -9.82 11.42
C SER A 191 -18.59 -10.69 12.49
N SER A 192 -17.25 -10.74 12.57
CA SER A 192 -16.55 -11.53 13.58
C SER A 192 -16.87 -11.10 15.02
N ILE A 193 -17.07 -9.79 15.24
CA ILE A 193 -17.45 -9.23 16.53
C ILE A 193 -18.90 -9.61 16.87
N LEU A 194 -19.83 -9.39 15.93
CA LEU A 194 -21.26 -9.62 16.15
C LEU A 194 -21.65 -11.10 16.22
N ILE A 195 -20.84 -12.00 15.65
CA ILE A 195 -20.99 -13.46 15.78
C ILE A 195 -20.56 -13.92 17.18
N LYS A 196 -19.53 -13.32 17.77
CA LYS A 196 -19.05 -13.69 19.12
C LYS A 196 -20.08 -13.36 20.20
N SER A 197 -20.62 -12.14 20.20
CA SER A 197 -21.68 -11.73 21.13
C SER A 197 -22.42 -10.49 20.63
N ARG A 198 -23.73 -10.45 20.91
CA ARG A 198 -24.59 -9.28 20.68
C ARG A 198 -25.02 -8.61 21.99
N ALA A 199 -24.40 -9.00 23.10
CA ALA A 199 -24.65 -8.37 24.38
C ALA A 199 -24.25 -6.89 24.31
N HIS A 200 -25.09 -6.01 24.86
CA HIS A 200 -24.91 -4.56 24.79
C HIS A 200 -23.53 -4.12 25.32
N ASN A 201 -23.10 -4.67 26.46
CA ASN A 201 -21.80 -4.37 27.07
C ASN A 201 -20.63 -4.77 26.16
N TYR A 202 -20.70 -5.95 25.55
CA TYR A 202 -19.67 -6.43 24.62
C TYR A 202 -19.60 -5.56 23.36
N VAL A 203 -20.75 -5.17 22.80
CA VAL A 203 -20.82 -4.32 21.60
C VAL A 203 -20.27 -2.92 21.89
N ILE A 204 -20.58 -2.33 23.05
CA ILE A 204 -20.05 -1.02 23.45
C ILE A 204 -18.53 -1.05 23.59
N VAL A 205 -17.99 -2.10 24.20
CA VAL A 205 -16.53 -2.26 24.35
C VAL A 205 -15.85 -2.34 22.98
N ASN A 206 -16.49 -2.98 21.99
CA ASN A 206 -15.97 -3.10 20.62
C ASN A 206 -16.34 -1.93 19.70
N LEU A 207 -17.08 -0.93 20.19
CA LEU A 207 -17.66 0.13 19.37
C LEU A 207 -16.65 0.92 18.52
N PRO A 208 -15.45 1.29 19.02
CA PRO A 208 -14.47 2.00 18.20
C PRO A 208 -14.09 1.25 16.91
N TRP A 209 -13.96 -0.08 16.99
CA TRP A 209 -13.59 -0.93 15.86
C TRP A 209 -14.75 -1.13 14.88
N ILE A 210 -15.97 -1.32 15.40
CA ILE A 210 -17.18 -1.42 14.57
C ILE A 210 -17.38 -0.12 13.78
N VAL A 211 -17.28 1.03 14.47
CA VAL A 211 -17.45 2.34 13.83
C VAL A 211 -16.34 2.59 12.83
N ASN A 212 -15.08 2.28 13.16
CA ASN A 212 -13.97 2.39 12.22
C ASN A 212 -14.20 1.58 10.95
N SER A 213 -14.53 0.30 11.06
CA SER A 213 -14.78 -0.55 9.89
C SER A 213 -15.99 -0.07 9.08
N SER A 214 -17.04 0.41 9.73
CA SER A 214 -18.22 0.96 9.06
C SER A 214 -17.88 2.20 8.24
N PHE A 215 -17.13 3.15 8.81
CA PHE A 215 -16.68 4.35 8.10
C PHE A 215 -15.77 4.01 6.92
N ASN A 216 -14.85 3.06 7.09
CA ASN A 216 -14.00 2.60 6.00
C ASN A 216 -14.81 2.07 4.81
N ILE A 217 -15.84 1.24 5.08
CA ILE A 217 -16.74 0.73 4.03
C ILE A 217 -17.43 1.89 3.30
N ILE A 218 -17.99 2.87 4.03
CA ILE A 218 -18.69 4.01 3.43
C ILE A 218 -17.75 4.81 2.51
N LEU A 219 -16.53 5.09 2.97
CA LEU A 219 -15.54 5.82 2.17
C LEU A 219 -15.07 5.02 0.94
N ASP A 220 -14.91 3.70 1.08
CA ASP A 220 -14.58 2.81 -0.04
C ASP A 220 -15.69 2.78 -1.10
N LEU A 221 -16.96 2.77 -0.67
CA LEU A 221 -18.11 2.88 -1.58
C LEU A 221 -18.14 4.22 -2.32
N ILE A 222 -17.81 5.33 -1.64
CA ILE A 222 -17.71 6.65 -2.29
C ILE A 222 -16.62 6.65 -3.37
N ILE A 223 -15.44 6.11 -3.08
CA ILE A 223 -14.34 6.01 -4.06
C ILE A 223 -14.74 5.12 -5.23
N MET A 224 -15.43 4.01 -4.97
CA MET A 224 -15.95 3.13 -6.01
C MET A 224 -17.01 3.81 -6.88
N ALA A 225 -17.90 4.61 -6.29
CA ALA A 225 -18.86 5.41 -7.05
C ALA A 225 -18.16 6.43 -7.96
N GLN A 226 -17.14 7.14 -7.45
CA GLN A 226 -16.30 8.03 -8.26
C GLN A 226 -15.64 7.28 -9.42
N PHE A 227 -15.12 6.08 -9.17
CA PHE A 227 -14.49 5.24 -10.20
C PHE A 227 -15.47 4.89 -11.32
N MET A 228 -16.65 4.38 -10.99
CA MET A 228 -17.68 4.01 -11.97
C MET A 228 -18.15 5.22 -12.78
N TRP A 229 -18.34 6.36 -12.11
CA TRP A 229 -18.79 7.60 -12.75
C TRP A 229 -17.76 8.13 -13.76
N TYR A 230 -16.49 8.26 -13.36
CA TYR A 230 -15.44 8.77 -14.26
C TYR A 230 -15.11 7.80 -15.39
N ARG A 231 -15.24 6.50 -15.17
CA ARG A 231 -15.10 5.50 -16.25
C ARG A 231 -16.24 5.62 -17.26
N LYS A 232 -17.49 5.80 -16.80
CA LYS A 232 -18.66 5.99 -17.67
C LYS A 232 -18.52 7.24 -18.54
N ILE A 233 -18.12 8.38 -17.96
CA ILE A 233 -17.92 9.63 -18.73
C ILE A 233 -16.84 9.43 -19.81
N ARG A 234 -15.74 8.75 -19.49
CA ARG A 234 -14.65 8.51 -20.46
C ARG A 234 -15.08 7.62 -21.62
N HIS A 235 -15.86 6.58 -21.37
CA HIS A 235 -16.39 5.73 -22.45
C HIS A 235 -17.47 6.40 -23.30
N ALA A 236 -18.19 7.38 -22.73
CA ALA A 236 -19.20 8.15 -23.44
C ALA A 236 -18.62 9.33 -24.25
N ALA A 237 -17.38 9.73 -23.98
CA ALA A 237 -16.69 10.74 -24.77
C ALA A 237 -16.34 10.14 -26.15
N PRO A 238 -16.71 10.79 -27.27
CA PRO A 238 -16.23 10.38 -28.58
C PRO A 238 -14.72 10.32 -28.55
N VAL A 239 -14.14 9.18 -28.96
CA VAL A 239 -12.70 9.10 -29.22
C VAL A 239 -12.44 10.17 -30.27
N ALA A 240 -11.81 11.28 -29.88
CA ALA A 240 -11.24 12.20 -30.85
C ALA A 240 -10.23 11.36 -31.64
N GLY A 241 -10.64 10.93 -32.84
CA GLY A 241 -9.77 10.27 -33.78
C GLY A 241 -8.55 11.15 -34.02
N PRO A 242 -7.41 10.57 -34.43
CA PRO A 242 -6.26 11.39 -34.80
C PRO A 242 -6.74 12.44 -35.81
N ILE A 243 -6.48 13.71 -35.49
CA ILE A 243 -6.74 14.83 -36.39
C ILE A 243 -5.99 14.49 -37.68
N SER A 244 -6.73 14.20 -38.75
CA SER A 244 -6.15 14.09 -40.08
C SER A 244 -5.72 15.50 -40.48
N GLU A 245 -4.46 15.83 -40.21
CA GLU A 245 -3.78 16.94 -40.87
C GLU A 245 -3.85 16.70 -42.38
N GLY A 246 -4.45 17.62 -43.12
CA GLY A 246 -4.35 17.64 -44.58
C GLY A 246 -5.65 17.74 -45.37
N GLN A 247 -6.51 18.71 -45.07
CA GLN A 247 -7.49 19.25 -46.03
C GLN A 247 -7.72 20.74 -45.75
N GLU A 248 -6.66 21.54 -45.76
CA GLU A 248 -6.78 23.00 -45.80
C GLU A 248 -5.72 23.57 -46.73
N GLU A 249 -5.76 23.17 -48.01
CA GLU A 249 -5.10 23.94 -49.04
C GLU A 249 -5.89 23.85 -50.36
N ARG A 250 -6.12 25.03 -50.94
CA ARG A 250 -6.63 25.31 -52.29
C ARG A 250 -8.14 25.40 -52.48
N LYS A 251 -8.67 26.60 -52.18
CA LYS A 251 -9.52 27.35 -53.14
C LYS A 251 -9.22 28.85 -53.00
N GLU A 252 -8.28 29.36 -53.79
CA GLU A 252 -8.26 30.80 -54.13
C GLU A 252 -9.27 31.05 -55.27
N PRO A 253 -9.96 32.20 -55.29
CA PRO A 253 -10.87 32.58 -56.36
C PRO A 253 -10.10 33.11 -57.58
N VAL A 254 -10.53 32.69 -58.78
CA VAL A 254 -10.27 33.37 -60.06
C VAL A 254 -11.44 34.29 -60.37
#